data_AF-A0A5K0VSW8-F1
#
_entry.id   AF-A0A5K0VSW8-F1
#
_cell.length_a   1.000
_cell.length_b   1.000
_cell.length_c   1.000
_cell.angle_alpha   90.00
_cell.angle_beta   90.00
_cell.angle_gamma   90.00
#
_symmetry.space_group_name_H-M   'P 1'
#
loop_
_entity.id
_entity.type
_entity.pdbx_description
1 polymer ?
#
loop_
_entity_poly.entity_id
_entity_poly.type
_entity_poly.pdbx_seq_one_letter_code
_entity_poly.pdbx_strand_id
1 'polypeptide(L)'
;KGKPRAVGVIFRDENKREYKAHAKGEVIVTAGAIGSPQLLMLSGIGPLSELKKWKIPVVLRQELVGKGMADNPMNSIFIPTKKPVEMSLIQTVGITKKGSYIEASSGFGSTNDSIHCNHGIMSAE
;
A
#
# COMPACT_ATOMS: atom_id res chain seq x y z
N LYS A 1 7.99 35.96 -3.61
CA LYS A 1 6.92 34.97 -3.86
C LYS A 1 6.56 34.31 -2.53
N GLY A 2 5.28 34.25 -2.16
CA GLY A 2 4.83 33.65 -0.90
C GLY A 2 4.93 32.12 -0.89
N LYS A 3 4.89 31.51 0.29
CA LYS A 3 4.79 30.05 0.42
C LYS A 3 3.46 29.57 -0.17
N PRO A 4 3.44 28.51 -1.00
CA PRO A 4 2.20 27.98 -1.56
C PRO A 4 1.30 27.47 -0.42
N ARG A 5 -0.01 27.68 -0.56
CA ARG A 5 -1.04 27.21 0.37
C ARG A 5 -2.06 26.37 -0.39
N ALA A 6 -2.32 25.15 0.08
CA ALA A 6 -3.42 24.34 -0.41
C ALA A 6 -4.75 24.96 0.03
N VAL A 7 -5.70 25.15 -0.89
CA VAL A 7 -7.00 25.78 -0.64
C VAL A 7 -8.19 24.82 -0.83
N GLY A 8 -7.92 23.60 -1.23
CA GLY A 8 -8.95 22.62 -1.58
C GLY A 8 -8.41 21.49 -2.45
N VAL A 9 -9.33 20.68 -2.95
CA VAL A 9 -9.07 19.54 -3.81
C VAL A 9 -10.03 19.52 -4.99
N ILE A 10 -9.59 18.88 -6.07
CA ILE A 10 -10.41 18.54 -7.24
C ILE A 10 -10.53 17.01 -7.25
N PHE A 11 -11.75 16.49 -7.38
CA PHE A 11 -12.02 15.05 -7.41
C PHE A 11 -13.13 14.72 -8.40
N ARG A 12 -13.28 13.44 -8.74
CA ARG A 12 -14.32 12.96 -9.65
C ARG A 12 -15.15 11.86 -9.01
N ASP A 13 -16.46 11.86 -9.30
CA ASP A 13 -17.37 10.77 -8.92
C ASP A 13 -17.27 9.57 -9.88
N GLU A 14 -18.06 8.52 -9.62
CA GLU A 14 -18.16 7.34 -10.49
C GLU A 14 -18.65 7.66 -11.91
N ASN A 15 -19.37 8.76 -12.07
CA ASN A 15 -19.87 9.26 -13.36
C ASN A 15 -18.86 10.19 -14.05
N LYS A 16 -17.62 10.31 -13.53
CA LYS A 16 -16.53 11.17 -14.02
C LYS A 16 -16.84 12.66 -13.96
N ARG A 17 -17.86 13.09 -13.20
CA ARG A 17 -18.17 14.50 -12.98
C ARG A 17 -17.12 15.09 -12.04
N GLU A 18 -16.62 16.28 -12.37
CA GLU A 18 -15.59 16.95 -11.59
C GLU A 18 -16.21 17.84 -10.51
N TYR A 19 -15.65 17.74 -9.30
CA TYR A 19 -16.05 18.50 -8.13
C TYR A 19 -14.85 19.24 -7.55
N LYS A 20 -15.13 20.38 -6.91
CA LYS A 20 -14.15 21.17 -6.18
C LYS A 20 -14.61 21.35 -4.74
N ALA A 21 -13.80 20.92 -3.80
CA ALA A 21 -14.04 21.15 -2.37
C ALA A 21 -12.98 22.11 -1.83
N HIS A 22 -13.43 23.19 -1.20
CA HIS A 22 -12.55 24.21 -0.61
C HIS A 22 -12.38 24.00 0.89
N ALA A 23 -11.17 24.23 1.39
CA ALA A 23 -10.84 24.15 2.81
C ALA A 23 -10.53 25.54 3.38
N LYS A 24 -11.23 25.94 4.45
CA LYS A 24 -10.90 27.17 5.19
C LYS A 24 -9.62 27.01 6.02
N GLY A 25 -9.40 25.81 6.56
CA GLY A 25 -8.21 25.43 7.30
C GLY A 25 -7.16 24.79 6.39
N GLU A 26 -6.93 23.49 6.61
CA GLU A 26 -5.88 22.69 5.97
C GLU A 26 -6.46 21.62 5.05
N VAL A 27 -5.61 21.13 4.14
CA VAL A 27 -5.87 19.95 3.31
C VAL A 27 -4.88 18.88 3.73
N ILE A 28 -5.38 17.77 4.27
CA ILE A 28 -4.57 16.64 4.71
C ILE A 28 -4.67 15.53 3.67
N VAL A 29 -3.51 15.05 3.19
CA VAL A 29 -3.44 13.96 2.20
C VAL A 29 -3.22 12.64 2.93
N THR A 30 -4.16 11.70 2.78
CA THR A 30 -4.15 10.37 3.42
C THR A 30 -4.30 9.23 2.41
N ALA A 31 -3.84 9.42 1.17
CA ALA A 31 -3.99 8.46 0.07
C ALA A 31 -2.96 7.29 0.11
N GLY A 32 -2.41 6.97 1.28
CA GLY A 32 -1.43 5.90 1.49
C GLY A 32 -0.05 6.16 0.88
N ALA A 33 0.86 5.20 1.03
CA ALA A 33 2.26 5.30 0.59
C ALA A 33 2.42 5.43 -0.94
N ILE A 34 1.44 4.95 -1.71
CA ILE A 34 1.43 5.02 -3.18
C ILE A 34 0.67 6.26 -3.66
N GLY A 35 -0.56 6.46 -3.20
CA GLY A 35 -1.43 7.54 -3.71
C GLY A 35 -1.02 8.93 -3.27
N SER A 36 -0.50 9.09 -2.05
CA SER A 36 -0.10 10.42 -1.53
C SER A 36 1.02 11.07 -2.34
N PRO A 37 2.18 10.40 -2.61
CA PRO A 37 3.21 11.01 -3.44
C PRO A 37 2.77 11.24 -4.89
N GLN A 38 1.92 10.37 -5.44
CA GLN A 38 1.35 10.57 -6.77
C GLN A 38 0.51 11.85 -6.82
N LEU A 39 -0.40 12.04 -5.85
CA LEU A 39 -1.26 13.22 -5.80
C LEU A 39 -0.47 14.51 -5.61
N LEU A 40 0.58 14.49 -4.78
CA LEU A 40 1.48 15.63 -4.58
C LEU A 40 2.18 16.00 -5.90
N MET A 41 2.73 15.02 -6.62
CA MET A 41 3.40 15.27 -7.91
C MET A 41 2.43 15.82 -8.95
N LEU A 42 1.21 15.26 -9.07
CA LEU A 42 0.16 15.77 -9.96
C LEU A 42 -0.26 17.20 -9.60
N SER A 43 -0.12 17.58 -8.34
CA SER A 43 -0.37 18.93 -7.83
C SER A 43 0.86 19.86 -7.95
N GLY A 44 1.92 19.43 -8.63
CA GLY A 44 3.12 20.24 -8.84
C GLY A 44 4.10 20.26 -7.67
N ILE A 45 4.00 19.32 -6.72
CA ILE A 45 4.86 19.19 -5.55
C ILE A 45 5.68 17.90 -5.66
N GLY A 46 6.96 18.01 -6.00
CA GLY A 46 7.80 16.82 -6.20
C GLY A 46 9.19 17.08 -6.79
N PRO A 47 9.90 16.01 -7.20
CA PRO A 47 11.22 16.10 -7.82
C PRO A 47 11.18 16.91 -9.11
N LEU A 48 12.12 17.84 -9.29
CA LEU A 48 12.08 18.76 -10.43
C LEU A 48 12.16 18.04 -11.78
N SER A 49 12.94 16.96 -11.86
CA SER A 49 13.11 16.15 -13.06
C SER A 49 11.82 15.43 -13.47
N GLU A 50 11.11 14.84 -12.52
CA GLU A 50 9.83 14.14 -12.77
C GLU A 50 8.75 15.13 -13.20
N LEU A 51 8.59 16.27 -12.50
CA LEU A 51 7.60 17.27 -12.86
C LEU A 51 7.86 17.82 -14.28
N LYS A 52 9.12 18.09 -14.64
CA LYS A 52 9.49 18.52 -16.00
C LYS A 52 9.24 17.45 -17.05
N LYS A 53 9.58 16.20 -16.77
CA LYS A 53 9.37 15.05 -17.67
C LYS A 53 7.90 14.93 -18.08
N TRP A 54 6.99 15.15 -17.13
CA TRP A 54 5.54 15.06 -17.36
C TRP A 54 4.87 16.40 -17.66
N LYS A 55 5.65 17.47 -17.86
CA LYS A 55 5.15 18.83 -18.15
C LYS A 55 4.17 19.36 -17.09
N ILE A 56 4.37 18.99 -15.83
CA ILE A 56 3.57 19.46 -14.70
C ILE A 56 4.13 20.79 -14.19
N PRO A 57 3.30 21.85 -14.04
CA PRO A 57 3.74 23.11 -13.45
C PRO A 57 4.30 22.92 -12.04
N VAL A 58 5.49 23.47 -11.77
CA VAL A 58 6.15 23.33 -10.47
C VAL A 58 5.58 24.34 -9.49
N VAL A 59 4.87 23.85 -8.48
CA VAL A 59 4.39 24.63 -7.33
C VAL A 59 5.45 24.67 -6.24
N LEU A 60 6.02 23.51 -5.90
CA LEU A 60 7.08 23.37 -4.91
C LEU A 60 8.03 22.24 -5.30
N ARG A 61 9.32 22.56 -5.38
CA ARG A 61 10.35 21.54 -5.56
C ARG A 61 10.56 20.77 -4.26
N GLN A 62 10.26 19.48 -4.27
CA GLN A 62 10.45 18.57 -3.13
C GLN A 62 10.98 17.23 -3.62
N GLU A 63 12.28 17.01 -3.49
CA GLU A 63 12.99 15.86 -4.08
C GLU A 63 12.68 14.52 -3.39
N LEU A 64 12.17 14.54 -2.15
CA LEU A 64 11.88 13.31 -1.40
C LEU A 64 10.47 12.75 -1.66
N VAL A 65 9.59 13.50 -2.33
CA VAL A 65 8.24 12.99 -2.67
C VAL A 65 8.36 11.78 -3.59
N GLY A 66 7.75 10.67 -3.18
CA GLY A 66 7.77 9.40 -3.91
C GLY A 66 9.08 8.61 -3.79
N LYS A 67 10.00 9.00 -2.89
CA LYS A 67 11.25 8.28 -2.60
C LYS A 67 11.16 7.55 -1.26
N GLY A 68 12.02 6.54 -1.08
CA GLY A 68 12.13 5.80 0.17
C GLY A 68 10.97 4.84 0.46
N MET A 69 10.14 4.53 -0.54
CA MET A 69 9.16 3.44 -0.41
C MET A 69 9.91 2.12 -0.22
N ALA A 70 9.53 1.37 0.80
CA ALA A 70 9.95 0.02 1.05
C ALA A 70 8.72 -0.83 1.37
N ASP A 71 8.79 -2.09 0.99
CA ASP A 71 7.83 -3.11 1.36
C ASP A 71 8.61 -4.36 1.77
N ASN A 72 8.06 -5.12 2.70
CA ASN A 72 8.68 -6.34 3.17
C ASN A 72 8.54 -7.40 2.06
N PRO A 73 9.63 -8.04 1.61
CA PRO A 73 9.50 -9.18 0.72
C PRO A 73 8.73 -10.29 1.44
N MET A 74 7.91 -11.02 0.69
CA MET A 74 7.15 -12.17 1.20
C MET A 74 7.50 -13.41 0.40
N ASN A 75 7.95 -14.47 1.06
CA ASN A 75 8.12 -15.81 0.48
C ASN A 75 7.17 -16.78 1.15
N SER A 76 6.52 -17.67 0.39
CA SER A 76 5.54 -18.61 0.97
C SER A 76 5.94 -20.07 0.81
N ILE A 77 5.79 -20.85 1.88
CA ILE A 77 5.91 -22.31 1.87
C ILE A 77 4.54 -22.91 2.21
N PHE A 78 4.09 -23.84 1.35
CA PHE A 78 2.87 -24.61 1.57
C PHE A 78 3.21 -26.06 1.93
N ILE A 79 2.77 -26.51 3.11
CA ILE A 79 3.02 -27.88 3.59
C ILE A 79 1.71 -28.66 3.57
N PRO A 80 1.43 -29.50 2.55
CA PRO A 80 0.21 -30.28 2.51
C PRO A 80 0.21 -31.38 3.59
N THR A 81 -0.96 -31.64 4.19
CA THR A 81 -1.10 -32.70 5.20
C THR A 81 -2.24 -33.65 4.84
N LYS A 82 -2.04 -34.95 5.13
CA LYS A 82 -3.00 -36.03 4.82
C LYS A 82 -4.19 -36.08 5.79
N LYS A 83 -4.09 -35.42 6.93
CA LYS A 83 -5.12 -35.37 7.98
C LYS A 83 -5.48 -33.90 8.22
N PRO A 84 -6.72 -33.58 8.61
CA PRO A 84 -7.06 -32.23 9.04
C PRO A 84 -6.13 -31.74 10.14
N VAL A 85 -5.70 -30.49 10.03
CA VAL A 85 -4.94 -29.77 11.05
C VAL A 85 -5.86 -28.81 11.77
N GLU A 86 -5.56 -28.51 13.03
CA GLU A 86 -6.27 -27.47 13.77
C GLU A 86 -6.17 -26.14 13.02
N MET A 87 -7.29 -25.43 12.87
CA MET A 87 -7.31 -24.14 12.19
C MET A 87 -6.63 -23.08 13.04
N SER A 88 -5.79 -22.26 12.41
CA SER A 88 -5.19 -21.10 13.06
C SER A 88 -5.16 -19.89 12.12
N LEU A 89 -5.34 -18.71 12.71
CA LEU A 89 -5.08 -17.44 12.02
C LEU A 89 -3.58 -17.26 11.78
N ILE A 90 -3.25 -16.33 10.89
CA ILE A 90 -1.86 -15.90 10.69
C ILE A 90 -1.32 -15.40 12.02
N GLN A 91 -0.22 -16.00 12.47
CA GLN A 91 0.48 -15.64 13.68
C GLN A 91 1.98 -15.69 13.45
N THR A 92 2.73 -14.83 14.12
CA THR A 92 4.19 -14.91 14.14
C THR A 92 4.62 -16.12 14.97
N VAL A 93 5.32 -17.05 14.34
CA VAL A 93 5.88 -18.26 14.98
C VAL A 93 7.39 -18.17 15.22
N GLY A 94 8.05 -17.16 14.64
CA GLY A 94 9.47 -16.91 14.87
C GLY A 94 9.93 -15.57 14.30
N ILE A 95 11.09 -15.12 14.78
CA ILE A 95 11.80 -13.96 14.24
C ILE A 95 13.24 -14.40 13.99
N THR A 96 13.73 -14.22 12.77
CA THR A 96 15.11 -14.60 12.42
C THR A 96 16.12 -13.64 13.05
N LYS A 97 17.40 -14.05 13.15
CA LYS A 97 18.48 -13.15 13.62
C LYS A 97 18.66 -11.90 12.74
N LYS A 98 18.12 -11.91 11.51
CA LYS A 98 18.14 -10.77 10.58
C LYS A 98 16.89 -9.89 10.70
N GLY A 99 15.93 -10.24 11.57
CA GLY A 99 14.72 -9.46 11.82
C GLY A 99 13.54 -9.76 10.88
N SER A 100 13.63 -10.80 10.05
CA SER A 100 12.47 -11.29 9.28
C SER A 100 11.50 -12.04 10.19
N TYR A 101 10.21 -11.83 9.98
CA TYR A 101 9.15 -12.52 10.72
C TYR A 101 8.80 -13.80 9.97
N ILE A 102 8.68 -14.89 10.71
CA ILE A 102 8.11 -16.14 10.18
C ILE A 102 6.68 -16.17 10.67
N GLU A 103 5.74 -16.04 9.74
CA GLU A 103 4.32 -16.13 10.02
C GLU A 103 3.80 -17.50 9.57
N ALA A 104 2.85 -18.07 10.29
CA ALA A 104 2.21 -19.34 9.93
C ALA A 104 0.70 -19.29 10.14
N SER A 105 -0.03 -20.01 9.30
CA SER A 105 -1.45 -20.31 9.46
C SER A 105 -1.73 -21.74 9.01
N SER A 106 -2.81 -22.33 9.51
CA SER A 106 -3.16 -23.73 9.25
C SER A 106 -4.66 -23.91 9.03
N GLY A 107 -5.03 -24.96 8.28
CA GLY A 107 -6.43 -25.35 8.10
C GLY A 107 -7.19 -24.53 7.07
N PHE A 108 -6.49 -23.79 6.21
CA PHE A 108 -7.05 -23.20 4.99
C PHE A 108 -7.65 -24.30 4.10
N GLY A 109 -8.90 -24.12 3.66
CA GLY A 109 -9.57 -25.07 2.76
C GLY A 109 -10.40 -26.17 3.43
N SER A 110 -10.88 -25.99 4.65
CA SER A 110 -11.74 -26.97 5.35
C SER A 110 -13.21 -27.00 4.87
N THR A 111 -13.53 -26.41 3.71
CA THR A 111 -14.88 -26.44 3.12
C THR A 111 -15.03 -27.64 2.18
N ASN A 112 -16.25 -28.18 2.05
CA ASN A 112 -16.52 -29.34 1.18
C ASN A 112 -16.23 -29.09 -0.31
N ASP A 113 -16.12 -27.83 -0.74
CA ASP A 113 -15.76 -27.44 -2.11
C ASP A 113 -14.25 -27.24 -2.31
N SER A 114 -13.44 -27.38 -1.26
CA SER A 114 -11.99 -27.27 -1.37
C SER A 114 -11.38 -28.57 -1.87
N ILE A 115 -10.24 -28.50 -2.56
CA ILE A 115 -9.51 -29.68 -3.02
C ILE A 115 -9.18 -30.53 -1.79
N HIS A 116 -9.84 -31.69 -1.66
CA HIS A 116 -9.85 -32.61 -0.50
C HIS A 116 -8.48 -33.15 -0.02
N CYS A 117 -7.37 -32.60 -0.50
CA CYS A 117 -6.02 -33.10 -0.30
C CYS A 117 -5.08 -32.08 0.35
N ASN A 118 -5.49 -30.83 0.58
CA ASN A 118 -4.56 -29.76 0.99
C ASN A 118 -4.95 -29.12 2.32
N HIS A 119 -4.84 -29.87 3.41
CA HIS A 119 -4.94 -29.33 4.78
C HIS A 119 -3.66 -28.58 5.20
N GLY A 120 -3.21 -27.68 4.33
CA GLY A 120 -1.84 -27.19 4.35
C GLY A 120 -1.55 -26.15 5.42
N ILE A 121 -0.29 -26.07 5.82
CA ILE A 121 0.26 -24.91 6.55
C ILE A 121 0.79 -23.93 5.49
N MET A 122 0.40 -22.66 5.59
CA MET A 122 1.02 -21.57 4.85
C MET A 122 1.95 -20.85 5.80
N SER A 123 3.25 -20.80 5.47
CA SER A 123 4.19 -19.93 6.15
C SER A 123 4.69 -18.84 5.21
N ALA A 124 4.73 -17.60 5.69
CA ALA A 124 5.30 -16.46 4.99
C ALA A 124 6.59 -15.99 5.71
N GLU A 125 7.69 -15.85 4.97
CA GLU A 125 8.93 -15.18 5.39
C GLU A 125 9.07 -13.77 4.81
#